data_AF-A0A2E8MGG1-F1
#
_entry.id   AF-A0A2E8MGG1-F1
#
_cell.length_a   1.000
_cell.length_b   1.000
_cell.length_c   1.000
_cell.angle_alpha   90.00
_cell.angle_beta   90.00
_cell.angle_gamma   90.00
#
_symmetry.space_group_name_H-M   'P 1'
#
loop_
_entity.id
_entity.type
_entity.pdbx_description
1 polymer ?
#
loop_
_entity_poly.entity_id
_entity_poly.type
_entity_poly.pdbx_seq_one_letter_code
_entity_poly.pdbx_strand_id
1 'polypeptide(L)'
;MSGTPRRTNFLRPLYRLGWLLIWGGWLAVLILVVPVVAPPDDAIGWVLLSMLTTTGAYLLHRLWDWHVIGRPLPWAGQSGDTPDPPP
;
A
#
# COMPACT_ATOMS: atom_id res chain seq x y z
N MET A 1 -34.51 -9.15 24.03
CA MET A 1 -33.53 -8.15 23.53
C MET A 1 -32.18 -8.83 23.38
N SER A 2 -31.94 -9.50 22.25
CA SER A 2 -30.64 -10.09 21.92
C SER A 2 -29.75 -8.99 21.34
N GLY A 3 -29.04 -8.30 22.23
CA GLY A 3 -27.99 -7.35 21.83
C GLY A 3 -26.85 -8.13 21.19
N THR A 4 -26.80 -8.16 19.87
CA THR A 4 -25.64 -8.64 19.13
C THR A 4 -24.41 -7.88 19.65
N PRO A 5 -23.33 -8.56 20.07
CA PRO A 5 -22.12 -7.87 20.49
C PRO A 5 -21.69 -6.97 19.34
N ARG A 6 -21.56 -5.66 19.61
CA ARG A 6 -21.06 -4.67 18.67
C ARG A 6 -19.63 -5.08 18.35
N ARG A 7 -19.44 -5.91 17.31
CA ARG A 7 -18.15 -6.44 16.86
C ARG A 7 -17.23 -5.24 16.73
N THR A 8 -16.33 -5.14 17.68
CA THR A 8 -15.55 -3.96 17.94
C THR A 8 -14.72 -3.70 16.69
N ASN A 9 -14.86 -2.48 16.18
CA ASN A 9 -14.31 -1.99 14.93
C ASN A 9 -12.76 -1.92 14.96
N PHE A 10 -12.05 -2.78 15.71
CA PHE A 10 -10.61 -2.72 15.97
C PHE A 10 -9.75 -2.77 14.70
N LEU A 11 -10.27 -3.36 13.61
CA LEU A 11 -9.61 -3.34 12.31
C LEU A 11 -9.59 -1.95 11.65
N ARG A 12 -10.57 -1.08 11.93
CA ARG A 12 -10.62 0.29 11.38
C ARG A 12 -9.50 1.21 11.88
N PRO A 13 -9.26 1.36 13.20
CA PRO A 13 -8.16 2.18 13.68
C PRO A 13 -6.81 1.58 13.29
N LEU A 14 -6.66 0.25 13.26
CA LEU A 14 -5.43 -0.39 12.76
C LEU A 14 -5.18 -0.06 11.29
N TYR A 15 -6.20 -0.18 10.44
CA TYR A 15 -6.11 0.22 9.04
C TYR A 15 -5.71 1.69 8.87
N ARG A 16 -6.35 2.60 9.63
CA ARG A 16 -6.02 4.04 9.60
C ARG A 16 -4.59 4.31 10.07
N LEU A 17 -4.12 3.60 11.08
CA LEU A 17 -2.76 3.75 11.60
C LEU A 17 -1.73 3.33 10.55
N GLY A 18 -1.91 2.16 9.92
CA GLY A 18 -1.01 1.73 8.83
C GLY A 18 -1.03 2.68 7.64
N TRP A 19 -2.21 3.17 7.25
CA TRP A 19 -2.34 4.21 6.23
C TRP A 19 -1.55 5.48 6.60
N LEU A 20 -1.71 6.00 7.82
CA LEU A 20 -1.00 7.18 8.30
C LEU A 20 0.51 6.97 8.33
N LEU A 21 0.98 5.81 8.79
CA LEU A 21 2.40 5.49 8.85
C LEU A 21 3.04 5.41 7.46
N ILE A 22 2.35 4.78 6.50
CA ILE A 22 2.87 4.61 5.14
C ILE A 22 2.93 5.96 4.41
N TRP A 23 1.83 6.71 4.41
CA TRP A 23 1.79 8.00 3.70
C TRP A 23 2.55 9.10 4.43
N GLY A 24 2.54 9.10 5.77
CA GLY A 24 3.35 10.01 6.57
C GLY A 24 4.84 9.73 6.41
N GLY A 25 5.24 8.45 6.44
CA GLY A 25 6.62 8.04 6.18
C GLY A 25 7.07 8.39 4.76
N TRP A 26 6.24 8.11 3.75
CA TRP A 26 6.48 8.51 2.36
C TRP A 26 6.72 10.02 2.24
N LEU A 27 5.85 10.84 2.84
CA LEU A 27 5.98 12.30 2.79
C LEU A 27 7.26 12.76 3.48
N ALA A 28 7.60 12.17 4.63
CA ALA A 28 8.83 12.47 5.34
C ALA A 28 10.08 12.12 4.51
N VAL A 29 10.08 10.98 3.80
CA VAL A 29 11.18 10.60 2.90
C VAL A 29 11.31 11.60 1.76
N LEU A 30 10.21 12.01 1.13
CA LEU A 30 10.26 12.99 0.05
C LEU A 30 10.82 14.35 0.50
N ILE A 31 10.46 14.82 1.69
CA ILE A 31 10.86 16.15 2.18
C ILE A 31 12.25 16.13 2.81
N LEU A 32 12.62 15.06 3.50
CA LEU A 32 13.83 15.04 4.34
C LEU A 32 14.97 14.22 3.72
N VAL A 33 14.67 13.18 2.95
CA VAL A 33 15.69 12.23 2.45
C VAL A 33 16.06 12.54 1.01
N VAL A 34 15.07 12.74 0.12
CA VAL A 34 15.33 13.03 -1.31
C VAL A 34 16.28 14.22 -1.50
N PRO A 35 16.11 15.37 -0.80
CA PRO A 35 16.99 16.53 -1.00
C PRO A 35 18.41 16.34 -0.46
N VAL A 36 18.60 15.37 0.45
CA VAL A 36 19.92 15.04 1.03
C VAL A 36 20.68 14.07 0.12
N VAL A 37 19.95 13.16 -0.54
CA VAL A 37 20.55 12.11 -1.38
C VAL A 37 20.80 12.60 -2.81
N ALA A 38 19.94 13.46 -3.34
CA ALA A 38 20.07 14.02 -4.69
C ALA A 38 20.40 15.53 -4.62
N PRO A 39 21.54 15.97 -5.19
CA PRO A 39 21.85 17.40 -5.29
C PRO A 39 20.70 18.20 -5.91
N PRO A 40 20.44 19.45 -5.49
CA PRO A 40 19.30 20.25 -5.99
C PRO A 40 19.33 20.52 -7.50
N ASP A 41 20.51 20.43 -8.11
CA ASP A 41 20.77 20.57 -9.54
C ASP A 41 20.56 19.26 -10.34
N ASP A 42 20.47 18.11 -9.67
CA ASP A 42 20.20 16.81 -10.31
C ASP A 42 18.71 16.53 -10.44
N ALA A 43 18.06 17.22 -11.39
CA ALA A 43 16.63 17.07 -11.65
C ALA A 43 16.24 15.61 -12.01
N ILE A 44 17.12 14.85 -12.67
CA ILE A 44 16.84 13.46 -13.04
C ILE A 44 16.88 12.56 -11.80
N GLY A 45 17.89 12.72 -10.95
CA GLY A 45 17.99 12.02 -9.68
C GLY A 45 16.76 12.26 -8.80
N TRP A 46 16.30 13.51 -8.70
CA TRP A 46 15.07 13.86 -7.98
C TRP A 46 13.82 13.14 -8.50
N VAL A 47 13.63 13.10 -9.82
CA VAL A 47 12.50 12.42 -10.45
C VAL A 47 12.57 10.92 -10.20
N LEU A 48 13.73 10.29 -10.38
CA LEU A 48 13.92 8.86 -10.19
C LEU A 48 13.73 8.46 -8.71
N LEU A 49 14.31 9.20 -7.76
CA LEU A 49 14.14 8.94 -6.33
C LEU A 49 12.68 9.11 -5.90
N SER A 50 12.00 10.14 -6.40
CA SER A 50 10.59 10.38 -6.10
C SER A 50 9.70 9.28 -6.66
N MET A 51 9.96 8.83 -7.89
CA MET A 51 9.28 7.68 -8.48
C MET A 51 9.51 6.41 -7.65
N LEU A 52 10.76 6.07 -7.34
CA LEU A 52 11.10 4.88 -6.56
C LEU A 52 10.43 4.90 -5.18
N THR A 53 10.50 6.03 -4.49
CA THR A 53 9.87 6.23 -3.17
C THR A 53 8.35 6.06 -3.23
N THR A 54 7.73 6.59 -4.29
CA THR A 54 6.28 6.48 -4.51
C THR A 54 5.87 5.06 -4.85
N THR A 55 6.64 4.36 -5.69
CA THR A 55 6.42 2.93 -5.99
C THR A 55 6.55 2.08 -4.71
N GLY A 56 7.57 2.33 -3.89
CA GLY A 56 7.77 1.64 -2.61
C GLY A 56 6.60 1.85 -1.65
N ALA A 57 6.13 3.10 -1.49
CA ALA A 57 4.98 3.41 -0.65
C ALA A 57 3.69 2.75 -1.16
N TYR A 58 3.48 2.73 -2.48
CA TYR A 58 2.34 2.04 -3.09
C TYR A 58 2.37 0.54 -2.82
N LEU A 59 3.52 -0.11 -3.02
CA LEU A 59 3.66 -1.54 -2.76
C LEU A 59 3.45 -1.88 -1.28
N LEU A 60 3.99 -1.06 -0.38
CA LEU A 60 3.81 -1.23 1.06
C LEU A 60 2.33 -1.05 1.46
N HIS A 61 1.65 -0.05 0.91
CA HIS A 61 0.21 0.14 1.06
C HIS A 61 -0.56 -1.08 0.56
N ARG A 62 -0.17 -1.62 -0.60
CA ARG A 62 -0.85 -2.77 -1.19
C ARG A 62 -0.66 -4.04 -0.36
N LEU A 63 0.53 -4.24 0.19
CA LEU A 63 0.82 -5.36 1.09
C LEU A 63 0.06 -5.21 2.41
N TRP A 64 -0.05 -3.98 2.92
CA TRP A 64 -0.85 -3.66 4.09
C TRP A 64 -2.34 -3.94 3.87
N ASP A 65 -2.90 -3.54 2.72
CA ASP A 65 -4.27 -3.86 2.33
C ASP A 65 -4.50 -5.38 2.29
N TRP A 66 -3.56 -6.13 1.72
CA TRP A 66 -3.61 -7.60 1.69
C TRP A 66 -3.59 -8.19 3.10
N HIS A 67 -2.69 -7.71 3.97
CA HIS A 67 -2.55 -8.20 5.34
C HIS A 67 -3.79 -7.91 6.22
N VAL A 68 -4.40 -6.73 6.08
CA VAL A 68 -5.54 -6.31 6.92
C VAL A 68 -6.88 -6.79 6.38
N ILE A 69 -7.07 -6.82 5.07
CA ILE A 69 -8.38 -7.10 4.42
C ILE A 69 -8.44 -8.52 3.85
N GLY A 70 -7.29 -9.16 3.60
CA GLY A 70 -7.23 -10.51 3.00
C GLY A 70 -7.61 -10.55 1.52
N ARG A 71 -7.72 -9.41 0.83
CA ARG A 71 -8.07 -9.37 -0.61
C ARG A 71 -6.91 -9.91 -1.45
N PRO A 72 -7.10 -10.94 -2.28
CA PRO A 72 -6.04 -11.49 -3.10
C PRO A 72 -5.47 -10.42 -4.04
N LEU A 73 -4.16 -10.53 -4.27
CA LEU A 73 -3.46 -9.68 -5.21
C LEU A 73 -4.04 -9.96 -6.63
N PRO A 74 -4.19 -8.96 -7.51
CA PRO A 74 -4.90 -9.14 -8.79
C PRO A 74 -4.26 -10.19 -9.71
N TRP A 75 -2.99 -10.53 -9.49
CA TRP A 75 -2.28 -11.60 -10.19
C TRP A 75 -2.49 -13.00 -9.60
N ALA A 76 -2.99 -13.11 -8.37
CA ALA A 76 -3.24 -14.40 -7.70
C ALA A 76 -4.57 -15.05 -8.10
N GLY A 77 -5.45 -14.32 -8.80
CA GLY A 77 -6.76 -14.81 -9.24
C GLY A 77 -6.80 -15.40 -10.65
N GLN A 78 -5.70 -15.35 -11.41
CA GLN A 78 -5.66 -15.78 -12.82
C GLN A 78 -5.36 -17.27 -13.04
N SER A 79 -5.08 -18.05 -11.98
CA SER A 79 -4.78 -19.48 -12.12
C SER A 79 -6.02 -20.39 -12.18
N GLY A 80 -7.22 -19.82 -12.30
CA GLY A 80 -8.49 -20.55 -12.21
C GLY A 80 -9.31 -20.64 -13.50
N ASP A 81 -8.95 -19.93 -14.57
CA ASP A 81 -9.68 -19.98 -15.84
C ASP A 81 -9.22 -21.20 -16.66
N THR A 82 -9.58 -22.39 -16.19
CA THR A 82 -9.68 -23.56 -17.07
C THR A 82 -10.96 -23.37 -17.88
N PRO A 83 -10.90 -23.20 -19.22
CA PRO A 83 -12.11 -23.14 -20.02
C PRO A 83 -12.87 -24.45 -19.86
N ASP A 84 -14.15 -24.38 -19.48
CA ASP A 84 -15.00 -25.56 -19.46
C ASP A 84 -14.98 -26.22 -20.85
N PRO A 85 -14.80 -27.56 -20.93
CA PRO A 85 -14.84 -28.24 -22.21
C PRO A 85 -16.25 -28.09 -22.82
N PRO A 86 -16.35 -27.88 -24.15
CA PRO A 86 -17.64 -27.73 -24.81
C PRO A 86 -18.49 -29.01 -24.67
N PRO A 87 -19.84 -28.87 -24.71
CA PRO A 87 -20.79 -29.97 -24.53
C PRO A 87 -20.71 -31.05 -25.61
#